data_AF-A0A1G7YZB0-F1
#
_entry.id   AF-A0A1G7YZB0-F1
#
_cell.length_a   1.000
_cell.length_b   1.000
_cell.length_c   1.000
_cell.angle_alpha   90.00
_cell.angle_beta   90.00
_cell.angle_gamma   90.00
#
_symmetry.space_group_name_H-M   'P 1'
#
loop_
_entity.id
_entity.type
_entity.pdbx_description
1 polymer ?
#
loop_
_entity_poly.entity_id
_entity_poly.type
_entity_poly.pdbx_seq_one_letter_code
_entity_poly.pdbx_strand_id
1 'polypeptide(L)' 'MDMDSIQGTYQIVDGSGKLALGNKEVISLVVGKAIKILHPEHGWLQGIYQGNGEVVHPQGTYSLKEGDMIRILK' A
#
# COMPACT_ATOMS: atom_id res chain seq x y z
N MET A 1 15.39 9.29 14.09
CA MET A 1 15.47 7.82 13.87
C MET A 1 14.67 7.55 12.62
N ASP A 2 15.34 7.60 11.48
CA ASP A 2 14.75 7.36 10.18
C ASP A 2 14.34 5.88 10.11
N MET A 3 13.06 5.60 10.36
CA MET A 3 12.49 4.31 10.00
C MET A 3 12.54 4.25 8.48
N ASP A 4 13.42 3.39 7.96
CA ASP A 4 13.52 3.06 6.54
C ASP A 4 12.12 2.69 6.04
N SER A 5 11.47 3.61 5.34
CA SER A 5 10.13 3.39 4.81
C SER A 5 10.14 3.66 3.33
N ILE A 6 9.56 2.74 2.57
CA ILE A 6 9.43 2.86 1.12
C ILE A 6 8.03 3.39 0.84
N GLN A 7 7.93 4.43 0.01
CA GLN A 7 6.67 5.03 -0.40
C GLN A 7 6.54 5.00 -1.92
N GLY A 8 5.36 4.65 -2.40
CA GLY A 8 5.03 4.59 -3.81
C GLY A 8 3.54 4.68 -4.07
N THR A 9 3.16 4.49 -5.33
CA THR A 9 1.75 4.42 -5.75
C THR A 9 1.34 2.99 -6.05
N TYR A 10 0.10 2.65 -5.73
CA TYR A 10 -0.48 1.37 -6.05
C TYR A 10 -0.71 1.24 -7.56
N GLN A 11 -0.37 0.10 -8.13
CA GLN A 11 -0.63 -0.26 -9.52
C GLN A 11 -1.00 -1.73 -9.63
N ILE A 12 -1.82 -2.08 -10.61
CA ILE A 12 -2.12 -3.47 -10.93
C ILE A 12 -1.29 -3.87 -12.15
N VAL A 13 -0.38 -4.83 -11.96
CA VAL A 13 0.48 -5.34 -13.04
C VAL A 13 0.29 -6.85 -13.11
N ASP A 14 -0.18 -7.32 -14.27
CA ASP A 14 -0.51 -8.72 -14.53
C ASP A 14 -1.50 -9.32 -13.51
N GLY A 15 -2.49 -8.51 -13.10
CA GLY A 15 -3.51 -8.91 -12.11
C GLY A 15 -3.03 -8.93 -10.65
N SER A 16 -1.77 -8.58 -10.39
CA SER A 16 -1.20 -8.50 -9.05
C SER A 16 -1.01 -7.06 -8.60
N GLY A 17 -1.33 -6.78 -7.33
CA GLY A 17 -1.09 -5.47 -6.73
C GLY A 17 0.40 -5.22 -6.48
N LYS A 18 0.92 -4.12 -7.02
CA LYS A 18 2.32 -3.72 -6.89
C LYS A 18 2.42 -2.27 -6.42
N LEU A 19 3.59 -1.94 -5.87
CA LEU A 19 3.99 -0.61 -5.44
C LEU A 19 5.00 -0.05 -6.45
N ALA A 20 4.59 0.95 -7.23
CA ALA A 20 5.46 1.68 -8.13
C ALA A 20 6.17 2.81 -7.39
N LEU A 21 7.50 2.82 -7.46
CA LEU A 21 8.35 3.81 -6.83
C LEU A 21 8.78 4.88 -7.85
N GLY A 22 9.14 6.07 -7.36
CA GLY A 22 9.55 7.21 -8.22
C GLY A 22 10.81 6.96 -9.06
N ASN A 23 11.62 5.95 -8.71
CA ASN A 23 12.82 5.52 -9.44
C ASN A 23 12.52 4.46 -10.52
N LYS A 24 11.26 4.28 -10.93
CA LYS A 24 10.78 3.23 -11.86
C LYS A 24 10.91 1.79 -11.33
N GLU A 25 11.27 1.63 -10.07
CA GLU A 25 11.25 0.33 -9.41
C GLU A 25 9.80 -0.05 -9.06
N VAL A 26 9.50 -1.35 -9.16
CA VAL A 26 8.18 -1.88 -8.84
C VAL A 26 8.37 -3.03 -7.86
N ILE A 27 7.71 -2.93 -6.70
CA ILE A 27 7.79 -3.92 -5.64
C ILE A 27 6.44 -4.61 -5.51
N SER A 28 6.43 -5.94 -5.39
CA SER A 28 5.19 -6.67 -5.14
C SER A 28 4.68 -6.42 -3.72
N LEU A 29 3.38 -6.14 -3.60
CA LEU A 29 2.75 -6.15 -2.29
C LEU A 29 2.57 -7.60 -1.83
N VAL A 30 2.91 -7.87 -0.58
CA VAL A 30 2.87 -9.22 0.00
C VAL A 30 1.67 -9.33 0.94
N VAL A 31 0.83 -10.35 0.70
CA VAL A 31 -0.33 -10.64 1.55
C VAL A 31 0.11 -10.89 2.99
N GLY A 32 -0.64 -10.35 3.94
CA GLY A 32 -0.35 -10.44 5.37
C GLY A 32 0.69 -9.43 5.88
N LYS A 33 1.27 -8.59 5.01
CA LYS A 33 2.17 -7.52 5.44
C LYS A 33 1.40 -6.26 5.83
N ALA A 34 1.93 -5.59 6.86
CA ALA A 34 1.45 -4.29 7.27
C ALA A 34 1.91 -3.21 6.28
N ILE A 35 0.96 -2.40 5.83
CA ILE A 35 1.20 -1.24 4.97
C ILE A 35 0.44 -0.04 5.53
N LYS A 36 0.87 1.16 5.15
CA LYS A 36 0.14 2.41 5.38
C LYS A 36 -0.47 2.90 4.09
N ILE A 37 -1.72 3.27 4.12
CA ILE A 37 -2.49 3.81 3.00
C ILE A 37 -2.85 5.26 3.30
N LEU A 38 -2.85 6.13 2.28
CA LEU A 38 -3.31 7.50 2.43
C LEU A 38 -4.83 7.58 2.15
N HIS A 39 -5.64 7.47 3.21
CA HIS A 39 -7.08 7.60 3.12
C HIS A 39 -7.49 9.06 2.88
N PRO A 40 -8.43 9.36 1.95
CA PRO A 40 -8.83 10.73 1.64
C PRO A 40 -9.41 11.49 2.84
N GLU A 41 -10.13 10.80 3.73
CA GLU A 41 -10.81 11.42 4.88
C GLU A 41 -10.04 11.32 6.20
N HIS A 42 -9.15 10.33 6.32
CA HIS A 42 -8.52 9.97 7.60
C HIS A 42 -6.99 10.10 7.58
N GLY A 43 -6.40 10.46 6.44
CA GLY A 43 -4.96 10.52 6.28
C GLY A 43 -4.32 9.14 6.31
N TRP A 44 -3.12 9.04 6.87
CA TRP A 44 -2.36 7.79 6.89
C TRP A 44 -2.97 6.76 7.84
N LEU A 45 -3.57 5.71 7.28
CA LEU A 45 -4.08 4.56 8.02
C LEU A 45 -3.14 3.36 7.86
N GLN A 46 -2.88 2.64 8.94
CA GLN A 46 -2.14 1.39 8.89
C GLN A 46 -3.12 0.21 8.81
N GLY A 47 -2.85 -0.72 7.90
CA GLY A 47 -3.63 -1.95 7.74
C GLY A 47 -2.79 -3.11 7.21
N ILE A 48 -3.42 -4.26 7.09
CA ILE A 48 -2.82 -5.50 6.57
C ILE A 48 -3.31 -5.72 5.15
N TYR A 49 -2.39 -5.82 4.19
CA TYR A 49 -2.72 -6.11 2.80
C TYR A 49 -3.22 -7.56 2.66
N GLN A 50 -4.41 -7.76 2.09
CA GLN A 50 -5.02 -9.08 1.89
C GLN A 50 -4.84 -9.63 0.46
N GLY A 51 -4.27 -8.83 -0.45
CA GLY A 51 -4.25 -9.16 -1.88
C GLY A 51 -5.39 -8.46 -2.63
N ASN A 52 -5.36 -8.50 -3.96
CA ASN A 52 -6.40 -7.94 -4.84
C ASN A 52 -6.78 -6.47 -4.57
N GLY A 53 -5.86 -5.71 -3.96
CA GLY A 53 -6.10 -4.31 -3.60
C GLY A 53 -6.79 -4.10 -2.26
N GLU A 54 -7.05 -5.14 -1.48
CA GLU A 54 -7.74 -4.99 -0.19
C GLU A 54 -6.75 -4.79 0.96
N VAL A 55 -7.09 -3.85 1.85
CA VAL A 55 -6.32 -3.52 3.05
C VAL A 55 -7.26 -3.49 4.24
N VAL A 56 -7.07 -4.41 5.17
CA VAL A 56 -7.89 -4.49 6.38
C VAL A 56 -7.24 -3.62 7.47
N HIS A 57 -7.98 -2.68 8.02
CA HIS A 57 -7.56 -1.82 9.12
C HIS A 57 -8.63 -1.82 10.24
N PRO A 58 -8.32 -1.34 11.46
CA PRO A 58 -9.26 -1.42 12.59
C PRO A 58 -10.62 -0.73 12.37
N GLN A 59 -10.71 0.17 11.39
CA GLN A 59 -11.91 0.96 11.10
C GLN A 59 -12.70 0.40 9.89
N GLY A 60 -12.20 -0.67 9.24
CA GLY A 60 -12.86 -1.27 8.07
C GLY A 60 -11.88 -1.88 7.07
N THR A 61 -12.40 -2.17 5.88
CA THR A 61 -11.59 -2.61 4.74
C THR A 61 -11.53 -1.47 3.74
N TYR A 62 -10.32 -1.14 3.32
CA TYR A 62 -10.08 -0.19 2.25
C TYR A 62 -9.71 -0.91 0.96
N SER A 63 -10.38 -0.57 -0.14
CA SER A 63 -10.06 -1.06 -1.48
C SER A 63 -9.17 -0.04 -2.20
N LEU A 64 -7.91 -0.41 -2.38
CA LEU A 64 -6.91 0.35 -3.11
C LEU A 64 -7.31 0.55 -4.57
N LYS A 65 -7.14 1.77 -5.06
CA LYS A 65 -7.28 2.18 -6.45
C LYS A 65 -5.92 2.50 -7.03
N GLU A 66 -5.77 2.31 -8.34
CA GLU A 66 -4.52 2.68 -9.01
C GLU A 66 -4.21 4.17 -8.77
N GLY A 67 -2.96 4.45 -8.42
CA GLY A 67 -2.50 5.78 -8.02
C GLY A 67 -2.56 6.05 -6.52
N ASP A 68 -3.23 5.22 -5.71
CA ASP A 68 -3.28 5.40 -4.26
C ASP A 68 -1.88 5.34 -3.65
N MET A 69 -1.62 6.23 -2.70
CA MET A 69 -0.31 6.31 -2.06
C MET A 69 -0.20 5.27 -0.94
N ILE A 70 0.83 4.44 -1.03
CA ILE A 70 1.14 3.40 -0.05
C ILE A 70 2.55 3.62 0.51
N ARG A 71 2.71 3.35 1.80
CA ARG A 71 4.00 3.32 2.48
C ARG A 71 4.20 1.98 3.20
N ILE A 72 5.33 1.33 2.94
CA ILE A 72 5.77 0.10 3.59
C ILE A 72 6.87 0.47 4.59
N LEU A 73 6.75 0.02 5.84
CA LEU A 73 7.82 0.15 6.83
C LEU A 73 8.77 -1.05 6.68
N LYS A 74 10.08 -0.83 6.51
CA LYS A 74 11.09 -1.90 6.52
C LYS A 74 11.35 -2.40 7.94
#